data_AF-A0A7W2M863-F1
#
_entry.id   AF-A0A7W2M863-F1
#
_cell.length_a   1.000
_cell.length_b   1.000
_cell.length_c   1.000
_cell.angle_alpha   90.00
_cell.angle_beta   90.00
_cell.angle_gamma   90.00
#
_symmetry.space_group_name_H-M   'P 1'
#
loop_
_entity.id
_entity.type
_entity.pdbx_description
1 polymer ?
#
loop_
_entity_poly.entity_id
_entity_poly.type
_entity_poly.pdbx_seq_one_letter_code
_entity_poly.pdbx_strand_id
1 'polypeptide(L)'
;MFTLIKSFKIVAILEGISYLVLFANMLLVKPFYSEIYQTLLYPIGMTHGLLFIAYVLLALLVGAKLKWSFKTLGIVLLASLLPFATFYIEKRYLKTAV
;
A
#
# COMPACT_ATOMS: atom_id res chain seq x y z
N MET A 1 3.87 -12.45 -17.44
CA MET A 1 4.94 -11.78 -16.66
C MET A 1 4.58 -10.34 -16.33
N PHE A 2 4.14 -9.54 -17.30
CA PHE A 2 3.70 -8.15 -17.11
C PHE A 2 2.49 -7.99 -16.17
N THR A 3 1.56 -8.94 -16.14
CA THR A 3 0.31 -8.80 -15.35
C THR A 3 0.56 -8.74 -13.85
N LEU A 4 1.43 -9.60 -13.30
CA LEU A 4 1.69 -9.64 -11.86
C LEU A 4 2.34 -8.34 -11.34
N ILE A 5 3.30 -7.81 -12.10
CA ILE A 5 4.00 -6.56 -11.77
C ILE A 5 3.03 -5.37 -11.90
N LYS A 6 2.17 -5.36 -12.93
CA LYS A 6 1.11 -4.34 -13.07
C LYS A 6 0.09 -4.41 -11.93
N SER A 7 -0.35 -5.60 -11.54
CA SER A 7 -1.26 -5.78 -10.39
C SER A 7 -0.59 -5.32 -9.10
N PHE A 8 0.68 -5.65 -8.87
CA PHE A 8 1.42 -5.16 -7.69
C PHE A 8 1.53 -3.64 -7.67
N LYS A 9 1.81 -2.99 -8.81
CA LYS A 9 1.79 -1.52 -8.91
C LYS A 9 0.45 -0.93 -8.51
N ILE A 10 -0.64 -1.48 -9.05
CA ILE A 10 -2.00 -0.98 -8.76
C ILE A 10 -2.31 -1.15 -7.28
N VAL A 11 -2.05 -2.32 -6.71
CA VAL A 11 -2.29 -2.59 -5.29
C VAL A 11 -1.42 -1.69 -4.41
N ALA A 12 -0.16 -1.46 -4.75
CA ALA A 12 0.74 -0.55 -4.03
C ALA A 12 0.22 0.90 -4.00
N ILE A 13 -0.30 1.38 -5.13
CA ILE A 13 -0.87 2.73 -5.23
C ILE A 13 -2.18 2.81 -4.44
N LEU A 14 -3.07 1.83 -4.60
CA LEU A 14 -4.34 1.79 -3.87
C LEU A 14 -4.13 1.69 -2.36
N GLU A 15 -3.15 0.90 -1.92
CA GLU A 15 -2.77 0.78 -0.52
C GLU A 15 -2.30 2.14 0.03
N GLY A 16 -1.37 2.81 -0.67
CA GLY A 16 -0.91 4.15 -0.28
C GLY A 16 -2.04 5.19 -0.24
N ILE A 17 -2.94 5.18 -1.24
CA ILE A 17 -4.13 6.06 -1.25
C ILE A 17 -5.03 5.75 -0.05
N SER A 18 -5.34 4.47 0.21
CA SER A 18 -6.20 4.09 1.33
C SER A 18 -5.60 4.47 2.69
N TYR A 19 -4.26 4.42 2.82
CA TYR A 19 -3.54 4.89 4.00
C TYR A 19 -3.68 6.41 4.17
N LEU A 20 -3.54 7.18 3.09
CA LEU A 20 -3.74 8.64 3.10
C LEU A 20 -5.19 9.02 3.45
N VAL A 21 -6.17 8.26 2.95
CA VAL A 21 -7.59 8.47 3.28
C VAL A 21 -7.85 8.17 4.76
N LEU A 22 -7.26 7.12 5.34
CA LEU A 22 -7.33 6.87 6.79
C LEU A 22 -6.74 8.03 7.60
N PHE A 23 -5.59 8.54 7.18
CA PHE A 23 -4.95 9.70 7.82
C PHE A 23 -5.81 10.95 7.73
N ALA A 24 -6.40 11.23 6.56
CA ALA A 24 -7.32 12.35 6.37
C ALA A 24 -8.56 12.21 7.25
N ASN A 25 -9.14 11.01 7.35
CA ASN A 25 -10.27 10.74 8.24
C ASN A 25 -9.91 11.00 9.72
N MET A 26 -8.71 10.58 10.14
CA MET A 26 -8.23 10.79 11.51
C MET A 26 -7.89 12.26 11.82
N LEU A 27 -7.31 13.00 10.88
CA LEU A 27 -6.87 14.38 11.13
C LEU A 27 -7.96 15.43 10.88
N LEU A 28 -8.85 15.19 9.91
CA LEU A 28 -9.86 16.17 9.49
C LEU A 28 -11.26 15.85 10.02
N VAL A 29 -11.66 14.58 10.08
CA VAL A 29 -13.05 14.21 10.46
C VAL A 29 -13.16 13.99 11.96
N LYS A 30 -12.22 13.23 12.56
CA LYS A 30 -12.24 12.91 13.99
C LYS A 30 -12.37 14.12 14.93
N PRO A 31 -11.73 15.28 14.70
CA PRO A 31 -11.81 16.41 15.64
C PRO A 31 -13.16 17.13 15.62
N PHE A 32 -13.87 17.11 14.49
CA PHE A 32 -15.09 17.89 14.29
C PHE A 32 -16.37 17.02 14.28
N TYR A 33 -16.25 15.75 13.89
CA TYR A 33 -17.38 14.84 13.68
C TYR A 33 -17.05 13.40 14.12
N SER A 34 -17.12 13.13 15.42
CA SER A 34 -16.72 11.84 16.02
C SER A 34 -17.59 10.64 15.60
N GLU A 35 -18.90 10.83 15.44
CA GLU A 35 -19.83 9.77 15.01
C GLU A 35 -19.62 9.40 13.54
N ILE A 36 -19.42 10.41 12.68
CA ILE A 36 -19.12 10.23 11.25
C ILE A 36 -17.75 9.55 11.09
N TYR A 37 -16.76 9.94 11.89
CA TYR A 37 -15.44 9.31 11.89
C TYR A 37 -15.52 7.80 12.09
N GLN A 38 -16.28 7.31 13.08
CA GLN A 38 -16.40 5.87 13.34
C GLN A 38 -17.08 5.13 12.19
N THR A 39 -18.12 5.73 11.63
CA THR A 39 -18.87 5.17 10.50
C THR A 39 -18.00 5.04 9.24
N LEU A 40 -17.11 6.01 8.99
CA LEU A 40 -16.16 5.98 7.87
C LEU A 40 -14.93 5.11 8.16
N LEU A 41 -14.47 5.03 9.41
CA LEU A 41 -13.28 4.30 9.81
C LEU A 41 -13.41 2.80 9.52
N TYR A 42 -14.58 2.20 9.81
CA TYR A 42 -14.78 0.77 9.64
C TYR A 42 -14.59 0.30 8.18
N PRO A 43 -15.32 0.83 7.17
CA PRO A 43 -15.17 0.39 5.79
C PRO A 43 -13.80 0.77 5.21
N ILE A 44 -13.27 1.95 5.53
CA ILE A 44 -11.97 2.40 5.01
C ILE A 44 -10.83 1.56 5.62
N GLY A 45 -10.88 1.32 6.92
CA GLY A 45 -9.89 0.50 7.64
C GLY A 45 -9.89 -0.94 7.17
N MET A 46 -11.06 -1.54 6.96
CA MET A 46 -11.17 -2.89 6.42
C MET A 46 -10.62 -2.98 4.99
N THR A 47 -10.97 -2.02 4.13
CA THR A 47 -10.46 -1.95 2.76
C THR A 47 -8.93 -1.80 2.74
N HIS A 48 -8.39 -0.93 3.59
CA HIS A 48 -6.96 -0.75 3.74
C HIS A 48 -6.26 -2.04 4.21
N GLY A 49 -6.79 -2.71 5.23
CA GLY A 49 -6.24 -3.97 5.73
C GLY A 49 -6.20 -5.06 4.65
N LEU A 50 -7.25 -5.17 3.83
CA LEU A 50 -7.28 -6.10 2.69
C LEU A 50 -6.22 -5.74 1.63
N LEU A 51 -6.08 -4.45 1.31
CA LEU A 51 -5.05 -3.97 0.38
C LEU A 51 -3.64 -4.23 0.91
N PHE A 52 -3.40 -4.07 2.21
CA PHE A 52 -2.12 -4.38 2.84
C PHE A 52 -1.77 -5.86 2.75
N ILE A 53 -2.71 -6.77 3.04
CA ILE A 53 -2.48 -8.22 2.89
C ILE A 53 -2.18 -8.56 1.42
N ALA A 54 -2.96 -8.02 0.48
CA ALA A 54 -2.72 -8.21 -0.95
C ALA A 54 -1.34 -7.68 -1.37
N TYR A 55 -0.92 -6.53 -0.84
CA TYR A 55 0.39 -5.95 -1.08
C TYR A 55 1.51 -6.88 -0.62
N VAL A 56 1.44 -7.39 0.60
CA VAL A 56 2.47 -8.29 1.16
C VAL A 56 2.60 -9.56 0.33
N LEU A 57 1.47 -10.20 -0.02
CA LEU A 57 1.47 -11.41 -0.84
C LEU A 57 2.08 -11.15 -2.23
N LEU A 58 1.68 -10.07 -2.88
CA LEU A 58 2.21 -9.70 -4.19
C LEU A 58 3.68 -9.30 -4.11
N ALA A 59 4.12 -8.62 -3.06
CA ALA A 59 5.53 -8.26 -2.83
C ALA A 59 6.41 -9.50 -2.69
N LEU A 60 5.95 -10.53 -1.97
CA LEU A 60 6.66 -11.81 -1.86
C LEU A 60 6.75 -12.54 -3.21
N LEU A 61 5.64 -12.60 -3.95
CA LEU A 61 5.61 -13.26 -5.27
C LEU A 61 6.48 -12.54 -6.30
N VAL A 62 6.38 -11.21 -6.37
CA VAL A 62 7.20 -10.37 -7.27
C VAL A 62 8.67 -10.41 -6.84
N GLY A 63 8.94 -10.33 -5.54
CA GLY A 63 10.29 -10.41 -5.00
C GLY A 63 10.97 -11.73 -5.29
N ALA A 64 10.27 -12.86 -5.15
CA ALA A 64 10.78 -14.17 -5.54
C ALA A 64 11.07 -14.25 -7.05
N LYS A 65 10.18 -13.72 -7.89
CA LYS A 65 10.37 -13.72 -9.36
C LYS A 65 11.48 -12.81 -9.84
N LEU A 66 11.63 -11.63 -9.24
CA LEU A 66 12.69 -10.66 -9.54
C LEU A 66 13.98 -10.94 -8.78
N LYS A 67 14.07 -12.06 -8.05
CA LYS A 67 15.22 -12.46 -7.21
C LYS A 67 15.69 -11.32 -6.31
N TRP A 68 14.74 -10.63 -5.68
CA TRP A 68 15.04 -9.57 -4.72
C TRP A 68 15.80 -10.14 -3.53
N SER A 69 16.83 -9.41 -3.10
CA SER A 69 17.53 -9.74 -1.85
C SER A 69 16.58 -9.58 -0.66
N PHE A 70 16.84 -10.30 0.44
CA PHE A 70 16.09 -10.12 1.69
C PHE A 70 16.06 -8.66 2.18
N LYS A 71 17.14 -7.89 1.92
CA LYS A 71 17.17 -6.45 2.20
C LYS A 71 16.15 -5.68 1.36
N THR A 72 16.06 -5.97 0.06
CA THR A 72 15.09 -5.34 -0.85
C THR A 72 13.66 -5.68 -0.47
N LEU A 73 13.37 -6.96 -0.15
CA LEU A 73 12.06 -7.37 0.35
C LEU A 73 11.69 -6.67 1.65
N GLY A 74 12.63 -6.57 2.59
CA GLY A 74 12.42 -5.84 3.85
C GLY A 74 12.12 -4.36 3.62
N ILE A 75 12.85 -3.69 2.72
CA ILE A 75 12.58 -2.28 2.37
C ILE A 75 11.20 -2.11 1.73
N VAL A 76 10.79 -3.03 0.85
CA VAL A 76 9.47 -2.99 0.19
C VAL A 76 8.33 -3.18 1.21
N LEU A 77 8.47 -4.14 2.13
CA LEU A 77 7.47 -4.36 3.17
C LEU A 77 7.42 -3.23 4.21
N LEU A 78 8.57 -2.65 4.56
CA LEU A 78 8.60 -1.46 5.41
C LEU A 78 8.03 -0.23 4.69
N ALA A 79 8.12 -0.20 3.36
CA ALA A 79 7.58 0.89 2.56
C ALA A 79 6.05 0.92 2.50
N SER A 80 5.34 -0.19 2.76
CA SER A 80 3.88 -0.13 2.93
C SER A 80 3.44 0.41 4.30
N LEU A 81 4.32 0.46 5.29
CA LEU A 81 4.01 1.06 6.60
C LEU A 81 4.12 2.59 6.59
N LEU A 82 4.68 3.17 5.52
CA LEU A 82 4.83 4.60 5.36
C LEU A 82 4.02 5.05 4.14
N PRO A 83 3.06 5.98 4.30
CA PRO A 83 2.10 6.35 3.23
C PRO A 83 2.75 6.86 1.94
N PHE A 84 4.01 7.32 2.02
CA PHE A 84 4.77 7.85 0.88
C PHE A 84 5.80 6.88 0.32
N ALA A 85 6.14 5.82 1.05
CA ALA A 85 7.22 4.93 0.64
C ALA A 85 6.77 3.94 -0.45
N THR A 86 5.48 3.59 -0.53
CA THR A 86 4.92 2.81 -1.65
C THR A 86 5.07 3.51 -3.00
N PHE A 87 4.92 4.84 -3.05
CA PHE A 87 5.18 5.66 -4.24
C PHE A 87 6.66 5.67 -4.62
N TYR A 88 7.57 5.62 -3.64
CA TYR A 88 9.02 5.50 -3.90
C TYR A 88 9.38 4.12 -4.47
N ILE A 89 8.78 3.04 -3.96
CA ILE A 89 8.99 1.68 -4.48
C ILE A 89 8.53 1.59 -5.95
N GLU A 90 7.38 2.18 -6.28
CA GLU A 90 6.87 2.25 -7.66
C GLU A 90 7.90 2.91 -8.59
N LYS A 91 8.39 4.09 -8.20
CA LYS A 91 9.31 4.88 -9.02
C LYS A 91 10.72 4.29 -9.12
N ARG A 92 11.19 3.56 -8.10
CA ARG A 92 12.58 3.06 -8.02
C ARG A 92 12.73 1.63 -8.55
N TYR A 93 11.78 0.75 -8.26
CA TYR A 93 11.91 -0.69 -8.53
C TYR A 93 11.02 -1.20 -9.64
N LEU A 94 9.98 -0.44 -10.03
CA LEU A 94 9.01 -0.88 -11.03
C LEU A 94 9.03 -0.01 -12.31
N LYS A 95 10.00 0.91 -12.44
CA LYS A 95 10.14 1.81 -13.60
C LYS A 95 10.78 1.16 -14.84
N THR A 96 11.43 0.01 -14.68
CA THR A 96 12.16 -0.70 -15.75
C THR A 96 11.36 -1.87 -16.37
N ALA A 97 10.06 -1.98 -16.06
CA ALA A 97 9.17 -2.96 -16.67
C ALA A 97 8.29 -2.34 -17.77
N VAL A 98 8.90 -1.55 -18.65
CA VAL A 98 8.36 -1.11 -19.94
C VAL A 98 9.46 -1.29 -20.97
#